data_AF-A0A7S1CS44-F1
#
_entry.id   AF-A0A7S1CS44-F1
#
_cell.length_a   1.000
_cell.length_b   1.000
_cell.length_c   1.000
_cell.angle_alpha   90.00
_cell.angle_beta   90.00
_cell.angle_gamma   90.00
#
_symmetry.space_group_name_H-M   'P 1'
#
loop_
_entity.id
_entity.type
_entity.pdbx_description
1 polymer ?
#
loop_
_entity_poly.entity_id
_entity_poly.type
_entity_poly.pdbx_seq_one_letter_code
_entity_poly.pdbx_strand_id
1 'polypeptide(L)'
;VEDEDDGDVAGMTYTILSGDPGGAFKLGEGANKNRLEVAIAGVLDYALAPRFALVIRADDGLLSDVATVYINVIDVNNRPVVEDAEFFIEEESPVNTLVGTPPNATDKDVEDTLLFSIIAGNVMYDK
;
A
#
# COMPACT_ATOMS: atom_id res chain seq x y z
N VAL A 1 19.58 39.21 23.33
CA VAL A 1 19.01 39.23 21.97
C VAL A 1 18.18 37.98 21.93
N GLU A 2 16.91 38.11 22.29
CA GLU A 2 15.92 37.05 22.08
C GLU A 2 15.73 36.93 20.57
N ASP A 3 15.67 35.71 20.06
CA ASP A 3 15.37 35.46 18.66
C ASP A 3 13.93 35.88 18.38
N GLU A 4 13.74 36.71 17.35
CA GLU A 4 12.46 37.36 17.04
C GLU A 4 11.39 36.41 16.48
N ASP A 5 11.59 35.09 16.56
CA ASP A 5 10.74 34.09 15.93
C ASP A 5 10.09 33.09 16.91
N ASP A 6 10.23 33.32 18.22
CA ASP A 6 9.53 32.53 19.24
C ASP A 6 8.05 32.96 19.34
N GLY A 7 7.27 32.65 18.29
CA GLY A 7 5.81 32.65 18.41
C GLY A 7 4.98 32.91 17.15
N ASP A 8 5.55 33.42 16.06
CA ASP A 8 4.75 33.83 14.89
C ASP A 8 4.63 32.72 13.83
N VAL A 9 3.96 31.64 14.22
CA VAL A 9 3.62 30.50 13.35
C VAL A 9 2.28 30.70 12.63
N ALA A 10 1.65 31.87 12.80
CA ALA A 10 0.37 32.20 12.19
C ALA A 10 0.56 32.62 10.71
N GLY A 11 0.33 31.67 9.79
CA GLY A 11 0.37 31.93 8.34
C GLY A 11 1.49 31.22 7.59
N MET A 12 2.14 30.23 8.21
CA MET A 12 3.15 29.40 7.55
C MET A 12 2.52 28.60 6.41
N THR A 13 3.03 28.81 5.19
CA THR A 13 2.62 28.07 4.01
C THR A 13 3.64 26.97 3.68
N TYR A 14 3.13 25.81 3.25
CA TYR A 14 3.97 24.67 2.87
C TYR A 14 3.71 24.26 1.43
N THR A 15 4.78 24.06 0.65
CA THR A 15 4.69 23.64 -0.75
C THR A 15 5.62 22.46 -1.04
N ILE A 16 5.11 21.46 -1.77
CA ILE A 16 5.95 20.38 -2.32
C ILE A 16 6.65 20.92 -3.57
N LEU A 17 7.97 20.96 -3.55
CA LEU A 17 8.81 21.37 -4.68
C LEU A 17 9.13 20.19 -5.61
N SER A 18 9.35 19.01 -5.05
CA SER A 18 9.65 17.78 -5.80
C SER A 18 9.46 16.52 -4.94
N GLY A 19 9.60 15.34 -5.55
CA GLY A 19 9.47 14.06 -4.86
C GLY A 19 8.07 13.46 -4.88
N ASP A 20 7.09 14.15 -5.46
CA ASP A 20 5.71 13.67 -5.63
C ASP A 20 5.23 13.78 -7.09
N PRO A 21 5.81 13.02 -8.04
CA PRO A 21 5.44 13.11 -9.46
C PRO A 21 4.01 12.66 -9.76
N GLY A 22 3.39 11.87 -8.87
CA GLY A 22 2.03 11.34 -9.02
C GLY A 22 0.95 12.14 -8.30
N GLY A 23 1.32 13.18 -7.53
CA GLY A 23 0.38 13.92 -6.70
C GLY A 23 -0.23 13.06 -5.58
N ALA A 24 0.55 12.13 -5.03
CA ALA A 24 0.13 11.21 -3.98
C ALA A 24 -0.06 11.92 -2.62
N PHE A 25 0.55 13.10 -2.43
CA PHE A 25 0.54 13.81 -1.16
C PHE A 25 -0.02 15.23 -1.30
N LYS A 26 -0.65 15.69 -0.23
CA LYS A 26 -1.00 17.09 -0.01
C LYS A 26 -0.48 17.55 1.34
N LEU A 27 -0.08 18.81 1.41
CA LEU A 27 0.34 19.45 2.64
C LEU A 27 -0.83 20.25 3.21
N GLY A 28 -0.97 20.25 4.53
CA GLY A 28 -1.93 21.04 5.26
C GLY A 28 -1.30 21.70 6.48
N GLU A 29 -1.95 22.75 6.97
CA GLU A 29 -1.70 23.26 8.31
C GLU A 29 -2.35 22.33 9.32
N GLY A 30 -1.59 21.93 10.34
CA GLY A 30 -2.12 21.06 11.36
C GLY A 30 -3.18 21.69 12.25
N ALA A 31 -3.97 20.84 12.92
CA ALA A 31 -5.04 21.29 13.83
C ALA A 31 -4.58 22.33 14.88
N ASN A 32 -3.31 22.24 15.27
CA ASN A 32 -2.58 23.34 15.91
C ASN A 32 -1.68 23.93 14.83
N LYS A 33 -1.98 25.14 14.35
CA LYS A 33 -1.42 25.86 13.17
C LYS A 33 0.11 25.98 13.06
N ASN A 34 0.85 25.27 13.91
CA ASN A 34 2.30 25.31 14.08
C ASN A 34 2.96 24.00 13.59
N ARG A 35 2.25 23.17 12.83
CA ARG A 35 2.77 21.86 12.36
C ARG A 35 2.36 21.62 10.92
N LEU A 36 3.31 21.10 10.15
CA LEU A 36 3.03 20.49 8.86
C LEU A 36 2.21 19.21 9.06
N GLU A 37 1.04 19.13 8.42
CA GLU A 37 0.33 17.88 8.18
C GLU A 37 0.59 17.39 6.76
N VAL A 38 0.95 16.12 6.62
CA VAL A 38 1.08 15.44 5.32
C VAL A 38 -0.05 14.44 5.21
N ALA A 39 -0.92 14.64 4.22
CA ALA A 39 -2.06 13.77 3.98
C ALA A 39 -1.94 13.09 2.61
N ILE A 40 -2.51 11.90 2.51
CA ILE A 40 -2.61 11.17 1.24
C ILE A 40 -3.68 11.86 0.39
N ALA A 41 -3.34 12.13 -0.87
CA ALA A 41 -4.21 12.73 -1.88
C ALA A 41 -4.41 11.84 -3.12
N GLY A 42 -3.62 10.77 -3.26
CA GLY A 42 -3.68 9.81 -4.36
C GLY A 42 -3.56 8.36 -3.90
N VAL A 43 -3.37 7.46 -4.87
CA VAL A 43 -3.14 6.03 -4.60
C VAL A 43 -1.67 5.81 -4.27
N LEU A 44 -1.39 5.07 -3.19
CA LEU A 44 -0.06 4.56 -2.88
C LEU A 44 0.04 3.11 -3.35
N ASP A 45 1.10 2.81 -4.10
CA ASP A 45 1.41 1.47 -4.59
C ASP A 45 2.86 1.15 -4.19
N TYR A 46 3.02 0.21 -3.28
CA TYR A 46 4.33 -0.20 -2.75
C TYR A 46 5.22 -0.77 -3.87
N ALA A 47 4.66 -1.57 -4.78
CA ALA A 47 5.42 -2.19 -5.87
C ALA A 47 5.93 -1.15 -6.87
N LEU A 48 5.21 -0.04 -7.03
CA LEU A 48 5.62 1.07 -7.90
C LEU A 48 6.60 2.03 -7.20
N ALA A 49 6.32 2.43 -5.95
CA ALA A 49 7.06 3.45 -5.24
C ALA A 49 7.08 3.18 -3.72
N PRO A 50 8.06 2.39 -3.21
CA PRO A 50 8.13 2.05 -1.80
C PRO A 50 8.63 3.22 -0.92
N ARG A 51 9.22 4.26 -1.53
CA ARG A 51 9.74 5.42 -0.80
C ARG A 51 9.59 6.69 -1.62
N PHE A 52 9.21 7.76 -0.92
CA PHE A 52 9.18 9.12 -1.44
C PHE A 52 10.17 10.01 -0.66
N ALA A 53 10.78 10.95 -1.36
CA ALA A 53 11.66 11.97 -0.79
C ALA A 53 11.09 13.35 -1.17
N LEU A 54 10.15 13.83 -0.37
CA LEU A 54 9.46 15.09 -0.63
C LEU A 54 10.36 16.26 -0.27
N VAL A 55 10.68 17.11 -1.23
CA VAL A 55 11.36 18.38 -0.97
C VAL A 55 10.27 19.41 -0.70
N ILE A 56 10.22 19.91 0.54
CA ILE A 56 9.17 20.81 1.02
C ILE A 56 9.78 22.17 1.35
N ARG A 57 9.11 23.23 0.90
CA ARG A 57 9.39 24.61 1.31
C ARG A 57 8.40 25.04 2.38
N ALA A 58 8.90 25.61 3.47
CA ALA A 58 8.13 26.35 4.46
C ALA A 58 8.38 27.85 4.25
N ASP A 59 7.34 28.67 4.28
CA ASP A 59 7.40 30.11 4.00
C ASP A 59 6.40 30.86 4.90
N ASP A 60 6.90 31.83 5.67
CA ASP A 60 6.11 32.65 6.61
C ASP A 60 5.66 34.00 5.98
N GLY A 61 5.93 34.21 4.70
CA GLY A 61 5.68 35.45 3.96
C GLY A 61 6.85 36.45 3.94
N LEU A 62 7.88 36.25 4.77
CA LEU A 62 9.09 37.07 4.86
C LEU A 62 10.35 36.26 4.53
N LEU A 63 10.49 35.09 5.16
CA LEU A 63 11.57 34.14 5.02
C LEU A 63 11.03 32.78 4.59
N SER A 64 11.94 31.94 4.07
CA SER A 64 11.59 30.58 3.72
C SER A 64 12.78 29.64 3.88
N ASP A 65 12.49 28.40 4.24
CA ASP A 65 13.47 27.32 4.32
C ASP A 65 12.99 26.07 3.59
N VAL A 66 13.91 25.17 3.26
CA VAL A 66 13.64 23.93 2.51
C VAL A 66 14.17 22.72 3.26
N ALA A 67 13.31 21.72 3.42
CA ALA A 67 13.64 20.45 4.05
C ALA A 67 13.24 19.25 3.18
N THR A 68 13.87 18.10 3.39
CA THR A 68 13.48 16.84 2.76
C THR A 68 12.76 15.95 3.76
N VAL A 69 11.55 15.51 3.43
CA VAL A 69 10.75 14.56 4.21
C VAL A 69 10.75 13.21 3.50
N TYR A 70 11.18 12.16 4.21
CA TYR A 70 11.14 10.80 3.70
C TYR A 70 9.89 10.07 4.17
N ILE A 71 9.13 9.54 3.21
CA ILE A 71 7.95 8.71 3.47
C ILE A 71 8.25 7.31 2.96
N ASN A 72 8.19 6.32 3.86
CA ASN A 72 8.31 4.92 3.48
C ASN A 72 6.90 4.32 3.42
N VAL A 73 6.54 3.75 2.27
CA VAL A 73 5.32 2.96 2.12
C VAL A 73 5.60 1.58 2.69
N ILE A 74 4.71 1.11 3.56
CA ILE A 74 4.80 -0.23 4.14
C ILE A 74 3.92 -1.13 3.29
N ASP A 75 4.49 -2.24 2.82
CA ASP A 75 3.75 -3.25 2.09
C ASP A 75 2.72 -3.92 2.99
N VAL A 76 1.56 -4.23 2.42
CA VAL A 76 0.48 -4.93 3.13
C VAL A 76 0.13 -6.17 2.33
N ASN A 77 0.27 -7.33 2.96
CA ASN A 77 -0.05 -8.60 2.33
C ASN A 77 -1.51 -8.59 1.83
N ASN A 78 -1.68 -8.84 0.56
CA ASN A 78 -2.94 -9.08 -0.07
C ASN A 78 -3.42 -10.51 0.21
N ARG A 79 -4.69 -10.78 -0.07
CA ARG A 79 -5.25 -12.13 0.06
C ARG A 79 -5.17 -12.81 -1.32
N PRO A 80 -4.90 -14.12 -1.37
CA PRO A 80 -4.92 -14.84 -2.62
C PRO A 80 -6.35 -14.94 -3.17
N VAL A 81 -6.46 -14.99 -4.49
CA VAL A 81 -7.71 -15.20 -5.23
C VAL A 81 -7.58 -16.48 -6.03
N VAL A 82 -8.53 -17.39 -5.86
CA VAL A 82 -8.63 -18.65 -6.62
C VAL A 82 -9.84 -18.59 -7.55
N GLU A 83 -9.68 -19.07 -8.78
CA GLU A 83 -10.76 -19.16 -9.77
C GLU A 83 -11.50 -20.50 -9.64
N ASP A 84 -12.81 -20.49 -9.94
CA ASP A 84 -13.59 -21.71 -10.02
C ASP A 84 -13.04 -22.62 -11.11
N ALA A 85 -12.94 -23.93 -10.82
CA ALA A 85 -12.50 -24.93 -11.77
C ALA A 85 -13.40 -26.17 -11.68
N GLU A 86 -13.63 -26.78 -12.85
CA GLU A 86 -14.37 -28.03 -12.98
C GLU A 86 -13.44 -29.11 -13.53
N PHE A 87 -13.52 -30.30 -12.95
CA PHE A 87 -12.77 -31.47 -13.37
C PHE A 87 -13.71 -32.67 -13.54
N PHE A 88 -13.38 -33.54 -14.48
CA PHE A 88 -14.16 -34.74 -14.78
C PHE A 88 -13.30 -35.99 -14.53
N ILE A 89 -13.90 -36.99 -13.89
CA ILE A 89 -13.27 -38.30 -13.66
C ILE A 89 -14.30 -39.41 -13.89
N GLU A 90 -13.86 -40.54 -14.44
CA GLU A 90 -14.72 -41.71 -14.65
C GLU A 90 -14.97 -42.43 -13.32
N GLU A 91 -16.21 -42.91 -13.10
CA GLU A 91 -16.67 -43.49 -11.82
C GLU A 91 -15.92 -44.76 -11.38
N GLU A 92 -15.18 -45.40 -12.28
CA GLU A 92 -14.37 -46.61 -12.04
C GLU A 92 -12.86 -46.35 -12.10
N SER A 93 -12.44 -45.08 -12.05
CA SER A 93 -11.03 -44.72 -12.05
C SER A 93 -10.31 -45.33 -10.82
N PRO A 94 -9.09 -45.88 -10.98
CA PRO A 94 -8.30 -46.42 -9.87
C PRO A 94 -8.03 -45.40 -8.76
N VAL A 95 -7.80 -45.88 -7.54
CA VAL A 95 -7.36 -45.04 -6.42
C VAL A 95 -6.05 -44.34 -6.78
N ASN A 96 -5.94 -43.05 -6.44
CA ASN A 96 -4.84 -42.14 -6.79
C ASN A 96 -4.82 -41.69 -8.26
N THR A 97 -5.88 -41.93 -9.03
CA THR A 97 -6.03 -41.28 -10.34
C THR A 97 -6.04 -39.76 -10.17
N LEU A 98 -5.19 -39.07 -10.94
CA LEU A 98 -5.14 -37.61 -10.94
C LEU A 98 -6.39 -37.05 -11.62
N VAL A 99 -7.21 -36.31 -10.86
CA VAL A 99 -8.44 -35.66 -11.36
C VAL A 99 -8.13 -34.33 -12.06
N GLY A 100 -7.08 -33.64 -11.63
CA GLY A 100 -6.68 -32.34 -12.15
C GLY A 100 -5.50 -31.76 -11.38
N THR A 101 -5.06 -30.57 -11.80
CA THR A 101 -4.09 -29.75 -11.06
C THR A 101 -4.84 -28.74 -10.18
N PRO A 102 -4.17 -28.10 -9.20
CA PRO A 102 -4.77 -26.98 -8.46
C PRO A 102 -5.39 -25.93 -9.42
N PRO A 103 -6.54 -25.34 -9.07
CA PRO A 103 -7.13 -24.26 -9.85
C PRO A 103 -6.17 -23.08 -10.00
N ASN A 104 -6.41 -22.24 -11.00
CA ASN A 104 -5.66 -21.01 -11.15
C ASN A 104 -5.87 -20.14 -9.90
N ALA A 105 -4.78 -19.72 -9.28
CA ALA A 105 -4.81 -18.81 -8.15
C ALA A 105 -3.70 -17.77 -8.29
N THR A 106 -3.98 -16.56 -7.82
CA THR A 106 -3.09 -15.42 -7.90
C THR A 106 -3.02 -14.71 -6.55
N ASP A 107 -1.84 -14.19 -6.22
CA ASP A 107 -1.66 -13.16 -5.20
C ASP A 107 -1.01 -11.95 -5.86
N LYS A 108 -1.32 -10.75 -5.35
CA LYS A 108 -0.70 -9.52 -5.83
C LYS A 108 0.69 -9.31 -5.25
N ASP A 109 1.00 -9.94 -4.12
CA ASP A 109 2.28 -9.77 -3.46
C ASP A 109 3.40 -10.48 -4.22
N VAL A 110 4.56 -9.83 -4.28
CA VAL A 110 5.73 -10.36 -4.97
C VAL A 110 6.36 -11.47 -4.12
N GLU A 111 6.72 -12.58 -4.76
CA GLU A 111 7.37 -13.75 -4.11
C GLU A 111 6.49 -14.59 -3.16
N ASP A 112 5.18 -14.40 -3.17
CA ASP A 112 4.28 -15.22 -2.36
C ASP A 112 4.14 -16.67 -2.88
N THR A 113 4.14 -17.62 -1.93
CA THR A 113 3.91 -19.05 -2.21
C THR A 113 2.48 -19.43 -1.86
N LEU A 114 1.72 -19.86 -2.87
CA LEU A 114 0.34 -20.29 -2.68
C LEU A 114 0.26 -21.75 -2.21
N LEU A 115 -0.51 -21.97 -1.14
CA LEU A 115 -0.83 -23.29 -0.60
C LEU A 115 -2.31 -23.61 -0.78
N PHE A 116 -2.61 -24.85 -1.15
CA PHE A 116 -3.98 -25.31 -1.44
C PHE A 116 -4.41 -26.37 -0.43
N SER A 117 -5.67 -26.32 -0.02
CA SER A 117 -6.28 -27.35 0.81
C SER A 117 -7.76 -27.54 0.45
N ILE A 118 -8.25 -28.77 0.59
CA ILE A 118 -9.68 -29.06 0.45
C ILE A 118 -10.33 -28.79 1.80
N ILE A 119 -11.20 -27.78 1.87
CA ILE A 119 -11.84 -27.36 3.12
C ILE A 119 -13.23 -28.01 3.34
N ALA A 120 -13.85 -28.53 2.27
CA ALA A 120 -15.18 -29.11 2.29
C ALA A 120 -15.42 -30.03 1.07
N GLY A 121 -16.54 -30.75 1.06
CA GLY A 121 -17.03 -31.50 -0.11
C GLY A 121 -16.41 -32.89 -0.33
N ASN A 122 -15.29 -33.21 0.32
CA ASN A 122 -14.69 -34.54 0.26
C ASN A 122 -15.41 -35.53 1.20
N VAL A 123 -16.59 -35.99 0.78
CA VAL A 123 -17.38 -36.99 1.50
C VAL A 123 -17.13 -38.39 0.95
N MET A 124 -16.81 -39.33 1.83
CA MET A 124 -16.77 -40.75 1.49
C MET A 124 -18.20 -41.28 1.53
N TYR A 125 -18.64 -41.93 0.44
CA TYR A 125 -19.85 -42.74 0.45
C TYR A 125 -19.46 -44.20 0.66
N ASP A 126 -19.99 -44.82 1.71
CA ASP A 126 -19.92 -46.28 1.87
C ASP A 126 -20.81 -46.92 0.80
N LYS A 127 -20.29 -47.92 0.08
CA LYS A 127 -21.04 -48.72 -0.88
C LYS A 127 -21.71 -49.91 -0.20
#